data_AF-A0A925V4M0-F1
#
_entry.id   AF-A0A925V4M0-F1
#
_cell.length_a   1.000
_cell.length_b   1.000
_cell.length_c   1.000
_cell.angle_alpha   90.00
_cell.angle_beta   90.00
_cell.angle_gamma   90.00
#
_symmetry.space_group_name_H-M   'P 1'
#
loop_
_entity.id
_entity.type
_entity.pdbx_description
1 polymer ?
#
loop_
_entity_poly.entity_id
_entity_poly.type
_entity_poly.pdbx_seq_one_letter_code
_entity_poly.pdbx_strand_id
1 'polypeptide(L)'
;MMRMATLAAAIATGAIVGSACLIDLDHRIACGDGYVDRAAGEECDPGDPDSFVNECRDTIRPDGTADCDPTTCEIINDRLQCAFCGDGRLDSDFIDDAMTVRLEECDGDKFAIPSCPSGGQLACTSDCRVDFSRCDLCGNGVLDEGEECDPNADVGGIVSSRTCAGADPLQSPYLDLPFASGVAAICLDDCRYDRSGCSYCGNGAAEDSKQTALSPLQVITMTAPEACDGEYVRDAALVGDFAACFTDPDLDGKSNTTANAECAPGCHELVPRVDAPLCCLKTGEDCPAEGAAARCCHEYTDPEAEQHCSDPFLPPGDDAPPEDGGSKCN
;
A
#
# COMPACT_ATOMS: atom_id res chain seq x y z
N MET A 1 25.63 12.73 125.53
CA MET A 1 26.92 12.09 125.22
C MET A 1 26.88 11.63 123.78
N MET A 2 27.83 12.16 123.03
CA MET A 2 28.12 11.94 121.60
C MET A 2 28.29 10.45 121.28
N ARG A 3 27.79 10.00 120.12
CA ARG A 3 28.58 9.20 119.18
C ARG A 3 28.01 9.28 117.76
N MET A 4 28.80 9.93 116.92
CA MET A 4 28.74 9.95 115.47
C MET A 4 29.29 8.64 114.89
N ALA A 5 28.77 8.33 113.69
CA ALA A 5 29.41 7.66 112.56
C ALA A 5 29.67 6.14 112.64
N THR A 6 29.04 5.41 111.71
CA THR A 6 29.77 4.57 110.76
C THR A 6 28.94 4.30 109.50
N LEU A 7 29.65 4.19 108.38
CA LEU A 7 29.26 4.29 106.99
C LEU A 7 28.80 2.93 106.40
N ALA A 8 27.81 3.01 105.52
CA ALA A 8 27.53 2.25 104.29
C ALA A 8 28.10 0.84 104.03
N ALA A 9 27.20 -0.08 103.65
CA ALA A 9 27.44 -1.08 102.60
C ALA A 9 26.15 -1.27 101.78
N ALA A 10 26.24 -0.99 100.48
CA ALA A 10 25.17 -1.09 99.51
C ALA A 10 25.03 -2.53 98.99
N ILE A 11 23.80 -3.05 98.94
CA ILE A 11 23.44 -4.20 98.12
C ILE A 11 22.40 -3.70 97.12
N ALA A 12 22.84 -3.50 95.88
CA ALA A 12 21.96 -3.19 94.76
C ALA A 12 21.30 -4.49 94.28
N THR A 13 20.04 -4.70 94.67
CA THR A 13 19.14 -5.61 93.94
C THR A 13 18.67 -4.90 92.68
N GLY A 14 19.46 -5.03 91.61
CA GLY A 14 19.08 -4.60 90.27
C GLY A 14 18.02 -5.52 89.69
N ALA A 15 16.74 -5.23 89.94
CA ALA A 15 15.64 -5.71 89.11
C ALA A 15 15.62 -4.88 87.82
N ILE A 16 16.31 -5.36 86.78
CA ILE A 16 16.08 -4.87 85.43
C ILE A 16 14.82 -5.57 84.94
N VAL A 17 13.69 -4.89 85.06
CA VAL A 17 12.49 -5.21 84.27
C VAL A 17 12.85 -4.86 82.83
N GLY A 18 13.46 -5.81 82.12
CA GLY A 18 13.52 -5.77 80.69
C GLY A 18 12.11 -5.98 80.18
N SER A 19 11.36 -4.90 80.00
CA SER A 19 10.21 -4.89 79.10
C SER A 19 10.74 -5.19 77.70
N ALA A 20 10.84 -6.48 77.39
CA ALA A 20 10.83 -6.94 76.03
C ALA A 20 9.56 -6.35 75.42
N CYS A 21 9.71 -5.44 74.45
CA CYS A 21 8.64 -5.23 73.49
C CYS A 21 8.45 -6.59 72.80
N LEU A 22 7.54 -7.39 73.34
CA LEU A 22 6.83 -8.38 72.53
C LEU A 22 6.03 -7.52 71.56
N ILE A 23 6.63 -7.21 70.41
CA ILE A 23 5.87 -6.79 69.25
C ILE A 23 5.07 -8.04 68.91
N ASP A 24 3.80 -8.04 69.32
CA ASP A 24 2.81 -8.91 68.73
C ASP A 24 2.76 -8.49 67.26
N LEU A 25 3.49 -9.21 66.39
CA LEU A 25 3.29 -9.03 64.96
C LEU A 25 1.84 -9.43 64.72
N ASP A 26 1.01 -8.45 64.41
CA ASP A 26 -0.36 -8.67 63.99
C ASP A 26 -0.28 -9.42 62.65
N HIS A 27 -0.44 -10.75 62.70
CA HIS A 27 -0.32 -11.65 61.54
C HIS A 27 -1.55 -11.48 60.63
N ARG A 28 -1.69 -10.29 60.05
CA ARG A 28 -2.68 -10.01 59.02
C ARG A 28 -2.03 -10.26 57.67
N ILE A 29 -2.82 -10.81 56.74
CA ILE A 29 -2.45 -10.96 55.34
C ILE A 29 -1.94 -9.60 54.82
N ALA A 30 -0.69 -9.57 54.38
CA ALA A 30 0.07 -8.41 53.92
C ALA A 30 0.51 -8.62 52.45
N CYS A 31 -0.46 -8.95 51.61
CA CYS A 31 -0.22 -9.35 50.24
C CYS A 31 0.55 -8.31 49.41
N GLY A 32 1.64 -8.74 48.78
CA GLY A 32 2.50 -7.95 47.90
C GLY A 32 3.66 -7.26 48.61
N ASP A 33 4.01 -7.67 49.84
CA ASP A 33 5.15 -7.13 50.58
C ASP A 33 6.48 -7.82 50.24
N GLY A 34 6.44 -8.86 49.39
CA GLY A 34 7.58 -9.64 48.93
C GLY A 34 7.92 -10.83 49.83
N TYR A 35 7.06 -11.19 50.79
CA TYR A 35 7.25 -12.31 51.70
C TYR A 35 5.95 -13.11 51.88
N VAL A 36 6.07 -14.45 51.90
CA VAL A 36 4.92 -15.33 52.17
C VAL A 36 4.82 -15.62 53.68
N ASP A 37 3.85 -15.01 54.37
CA ASP A 37 3.52 -15.26 55.78
C ASP A 37 2.43 -16.34 55.93
N ARG A 38 2.90 -17.59 56.06
CA ARG A 38 2.03 -18.75 56.31
C ARG A 38 1.29 -18.71 57.65
N ALA A 39 1.78 -17.96 58.63
CA ALA A 39 1.09 -17.82 59.92
C ALA A 39 -0.06 -16.81 59.84
N ALA A 40 -0.01 -15.86 58.90
CA ALA A 40 -1.11 -14.97 58.54
C ALA A 40 -2.12 -15.62 57.57
N GLY A 41 -1.76 -16.75 56.94
CA GLY A 41 -2.63 -17.52 56.05
C GLY A 41 -2.36 -17.33 54.57
N GLU A 42 -1.20 -16.79 54.19
CA GLU A 42 -0.81 -16.59 52.80
C GLU A 42 -0.29 -17.90 52.18
N GLU A 43 -0.70 -18.15 50.93
CA GLU A 43 -0.22 -19.27 50.12
C GLU A 43 0.90 -18.83 49.16
N CYS A 44 0.86 -17.57 48.71
CA CYS A 44 1.81 -16.94 47.80
C CYS A 44 1.95 -15.43 48.12
N ASP A 45 2.89 -14.74 47.47
CA ASP A 45 2.99 -13.27 47.49
C ASP A 45 3.25 -12.72 46.07
N PRO A 46 2.50 -11.74 45.56
CA PRO A 46 2.70 -11.15 44.23
C PRO A 46 4.07 -10.48 44.03
N GLY A 47 4.72 -10.04 45.11
CA GLY A 47 6.08 -9.51 45.14
C GLY A 47 7.18 -10.58 45.18
N ASP A 48 6.82 -11.86 45.37
CA ASP A 48 7.70 -13.03 45.32
C ASP A 48 7.22 -14.06 44.27
N PRO A 49 7.57 -13.89 42.98
CA PRO A 49 7.13 -14.79 41.91
C PRO A 49 7.49 -16.27 42.12
N ASP A 50 8.59 -16.55 42.82
CA ASP A 50 9.03 -17.91 43.12
C ASP A 50 8.03 -18.67 44.01
N SER A 51 7.16 -17.95 44.73
CA SER A 51 6.15 -18.53 45.61
C SER A 51 4.96 -19.18 44.90
N PHE A 52 4.70 -18.84 43.63
CA PHE A 52 3.53 -19.35 42.89
C PHE A 52 3.83 -19.87 41.47
N VAL A 53 4.94 -19.47 40.85
CA VAL A 53 5.31 -19.84 39.46
C VAL A 53 5.24 -21.35 39.16
N ASN A 54 5.49 -22.22 40.14
CA ASN A 54 5.51 -23.68 39.96
C ASN A 54 4.22 -24.40 40.40
N GLU A 55 3.19 -23.68 40.83
CA GLU A 55 2.00 -24.27 41.46
C GLU A 55 1.04 -24.93 40.46
N CYS A 56 1.35 -24.87 39.17
CA CYS A 56 0.67 -25.65 38.15
C CYS A 56 1.15 -27.11 38.07
N ARG A 57 2.30 -27.49 38.66
CA ARG A 57 2.95 -28.81 38.52
C ARG A 57 2.06 -30.02 38.84
N ASP A 58 1.16 -29.88 39.80
CA ASP A 58 0.26 -30.95 40.24
C ASP A 58 -1.14 -30.85 39.61
N THR A 59 -1.33 -29.90 38.69
CA THR A 59 -2.55 -29.77 37.91
C THR A 59 -2.49 -30.66 36.67
N ILE A 60 -3.57 -30.69 35.90
CA ILE A 60 -3.58 -31.34 34.58
C ILE A 60 -2.68 -30.63 33.55
N ARG A 61 -2.18 -29.42 33.88
CA ARG A 61 -1.34 -28.57 33.04
C ARG A 61 -0.03 -28.22 33.78
N PRO A 62 0.86 -29.20 33.98
CA PRO A 62 2.05 -29.07 34.84
C PRO A 62 3.06 -28.02 34.36
N ASP A 63 2.99 -27.68 33.07
CA ASP A 63 3.91 -26.75 32.42
C ASP A 63 3.47 -25.28 32.55
N GLY A 64 2.24 -25.03 33.07
CA GLY A 64 1.63 -23.73 33.44
C GLY A 64 2.43 -22.83 34.37
N THR A 65 2.14 -21.52 34.33
CA THR A 65 2.59 -20.56 35.35
C THR A 65 1.39 -20.11 36.16
N ALA A 66 1.31 -20.48 37.45
CA ALA A 66 0.22 -20.00 38.29
C ALA A 66 0.35 -18.49 38.53
N ASP A 67 -0.68 -17.88 39.10
CA ASP A 67 -0.67 -16.49 39.54
C ASP A 67 -0.95 -16.40 41.05
N CYS A 68 -0.73 -15.24 41.65
CA CYS A 68 -1.06 -14.98 43.04
C CYS A 68 -2.12 -13.89 43.14
N ASP A 69 -3.24 -14.17 43.80
CA ASP A 69 -4.29 -13.15 43.97
C ASP A 69 -3.76 -11.98 44.81
N PRO A 70 -3.73 -10.73 44.28
CA PRO A 70 -3.07 -9.61 44.95
C PRO A 70 -3.84 -9.07 46.17
N THR A 71 -5.03 -9.60 46.44
CA THR A 71 -5.89 -9.18 47.56
C THR A 71 -5.95 -10.25 48.64
N THR A 72 -5.97 -11.51 48.26
CA THR A 72 -6.17 -12.65 49.17
C THR A 72 -4.89 -13.44 49.42
N CYS A 73 -3.87 -13.31 48.57
CA CYS A 73 -2.63 -14.08 48.64
C CYS A 73 -2.87 -15.61 48.57
N GLU A 74 -3.94 -16.00 47.88
CA GLU A 74 -4.24 -17.37 47.50
C GLU A 74 -3.62 -17.67 46.13
N ILE A 75 -3.15 -18.91 45.96
CA ILE A 75 -2.62 -19.36 44.67
C ILE A 75 -3.76 -19.48 43.67
N ILE A 76 -3.60 -18.87 42.51
CA ILE A 76 -4.50 -19.04 41.37
C ILE A 76 -3.82 -19.96 40.35
N ASN A 77 -4.11 -21.25 40.44
CA ASN A 77 -3.64 -22.28 39.50
C ASN A 77 -4.81 -22.91 38.72
N ASP A 78 -5.82 -22.09 38.42
CA ASP A 78 -6.97 -22.54 37.65
C ASP A 78 -6.64 -22.71 36.17
N ARG A 79 -7.65 -23.12 35.38
CA ARG A 79 -7.49 -23.40 33.96
C ARG A 79 -6.96 -22.20 33.18
N LEU A 80 -7.15 -20.96 33.60
CA LEU A 80 -6.73 -19.76 32.87
C LEU A 80 -5.24 -19.42 33.10
N GLN A 81 -4.74 -19.60 34.31
CA GLN A 81 -3.34 -19.33 34.67
C GLN A 81 -2.45 -20.51 34.25
N CYS A 82 -2.95 -21.73 34.41
CA CYS A 82 -2.22 -22.91 33.96
C CYS A 82 -2.49 -23.27 32.48
N ALA A 83 -3.37 -22.57 31.75
CA ALA A 83 -3.46 -22.69 30.30
C ALA A 83 -2.28 -22.00 29.64
N PHE A 84 -1.55 -22.72 28.80
CA PHE A 84 -0.33 -22.15 28.26
C PHE A 84 -0.56 -21.39 26.98
N CYS A 85 0.06 -20.21 26.94
CA CYS A 85 0.51 -19.64 25.71
C CYS A 85 2.04 -19.66 25.70
N GLY A 86 2.64 -20.43 24.79
CA GLY A 86 4.09 -20.61 24.68
C GLY A 86 4.69 -21.88 25.30
N ASP A 87 3.92 -22.98 25.47
CA ASP A 87 4.46 -24.28 25.91
C ASP A 87 4.95 -25.12 24.71
N GLY A 88 4.82 -24.57 23.52
CA GLY A 88 5.15 -25.21 22.28
C GLY A 88 4.17 -26.32 21.93
N ARG A 89 2.90 -26.27 22.34
CA ARG A 89 1.84 -27.20 21.93
C ARG A 89 0.63 -26.38 21.50
N LEU A 90 -0.13 -26.89 20.52
CA LEU A 90 -1.40 -26.30 20.14
C LEU A 90 -2.52 -27.10 20.83
N ASP A 91 -3.02 -26.60 21.96
CA ASP A 91 -4.09 -27.16 22.79
C ASP A 91 -5.48 -26.80 22.23
N SER A 92 -5.75 -27.21 20.99
CA SER A 92 -7.04 -27.03 20.31
C SER A 92 -8.18 -27.89 20.87
N ASP A 93 -7.92 -28.73 21.86
CA ASP A 93 -8.73 -29.92 22.13
C ASP A 93 -9.56 -29.86 23.44
N PHE A 94 -9.60 -28.73 24.16
CA PHE A 94 -10.29 -28.69 25.45
C PHE A 94 -11.66 -27.97 25.44
N ILE A 95 -12.72 -28.78 25.46
CA ILE A 95 -14.09 -28.37 25.78
C ILE A 95 -14.19 -28.27 27.31
N ASP A 96 -14.51 -27.10 27.86
CA ASP A 96 -14.86 -27.00 29.28
C ASP A 96 -16.23 -27.65 29.56
N ASP A 97 -16.54 -27.96 30.82
CA ASP A 97 -17.83 -28.53 31.23
C ASP A 97 -19.03 -27.60 30.89
N ALA A 98 -18.77 -26.39 30.41
CA ALA A 98 -19.74 -25.40 29.94
C ALA A 98 -19.88 -25.36 28.40
N MET A 99 -19.25 -26.29 27.65
CA MET A 99 -19.19 -26.30 26.18
C MET A 99 -18.74 -24.96 25.56
N THR A 100 -18.10 -24.09 26.34
CA THR A 100 -17.61 -22.79 25.89
C THR A 100 -16.14 -22.96 25.58
N VAL A 101 -15.91 -23.44 24.36
CA VAL A 101 -14.59 -23.61 23.77
C VAL A 101 -13.84 -22.27 23.83
N ARG A 102 -12.87 -22.13 24.74
CA ARG A 102 -11.81 -21.12 24.63
C ARG A 102 -10.59 -21.82 24.07
N LEU A 103 -10.44 -21.73 22.75
CA LEU A 103 -9.27 -22.21 22.03
C LEU A 103 -8.15 -21.20 22.21
N GLU A 104 -6.95 -21.69 22.45
CA GLU A 104 -5.78 -21.02 21.91
C GLU A 104 -5.79 -21.16 20.38
N GLU A 105 -5.58 -20.05 19.69
CA GLU A 105 -5.55 -20.05 18.22
C GLU A 105 -4.13 -20.33 17.70
N CYS A 106 -3.12 -20.24 18.58
CA CYS A 106 -1.71 -20.43 18.28
C CYS A 106 -0.91 -20.67 19.57
N ASP A 107 0.31 -21.19 19.44
CA ASP A 107 1.35 -21.28 20.47
C ASP A 107 2.73 -21.09 19.81
N GLY A 108 3.37 -19.95 20.06
CA GLY A 108 4.62 -19.59 19.41
C GLY A 108 4.47 -19.59 17.88
N ASP A 109 5.14 -20.54 17.22
CA ASP A 109 5.09 -20.73 15.75
C ASP A 109 4.08 -21.81 15.30
N LYS A 110 3.27 -22.34 16.23
CA LYS A 110 2.21 -23.31 15.95
C LYS A 110 0.89 -22.59 15.85
N PHE A 111 0.13 -22.81 14.79
CA PHE A 111 -1.11 -22.08 14.51
C PHE A 111 -2.25 -23.06 14.25
N ALA A 112 -3.45 -22.72 14.73
CA ALA A 112 -4.68 -23.47 14.42
C ALA A 112 -5.09 -23.33 12.94
N ILE A 113 -4.55 -22.31 12.26
CA ILE A 113 -4.64 -22.13 10.81
C ILE A 113 -3.27 -22.39 10.17
N PRO A 114 -3.22 -22.92 8.93
CA PRO A 114 -1.97 -23.30 8.30
C PRO A 114 -1.07 -22.13 7.90
N SER A 115 -1.67 -20.98 7.53
CA SER A 115 -0.97 -19.76 7.10
C SER A 115 -1.93 -18.57 7.04
N CYS A 116 -1.38 -17.37 6.84
CA CYS A 116 -2.18 -16.22 6.42
C CYS A 116 -2.95 -16.55 5.12
N PRO A 117 -4.17 -16.01 4.92
CA PRO A 117 -4.97 -16.25 3.73
C PRO A 117 -4.27 -15.82 2.42
N SER A 118 -3.51 -14.72 2.45
CA SER A 118 -2.99 -14.07 1.24
C SER A 118 -1.47 -13.88 1.21
N GLY A 119 -0.74 -14.40 2.20
CA GLY A 119 0.71 -14.21 2.33
C GLY A 119 1.12 -13.56 3.65
N GLY A 120 2.41 -13.31 3.84
CA GLY A 120 2.95 -12.79 5.09
C GLY A 120 3.19 -13.84 6.18
N GLN A 121 3.47 -13.38 7.40
CA GLN A 121 3.84 -14.22 8.54
C GLN A 121 2.81 -14.10 9.66
N LEU A 122 2.25 -15.22 10.09
CA LEU A 122 1.42 -15.24 11.29
C LEU A 122 2.29 -14.96 12.53
N ALA A 123 1.76 -14.18 13.46
CA ALA A 123 2.33 -14.04 14.79
C ALA A 123 1.33 -14.55 15.83
N CYS A 124 1.83 -14.98 16.98
CA CYS A 124 1.00 -15.34 18.12
C CYS A 124 1.13 -14.26 19.20
N THR A 125 0.01 -13.74 19.70
CA THR A 125 0.02 -12.80 20.82
C THR A 125 0.30 -13.51 22.14
N SER A 126 0.64 -12.77 23.19
CA SER A 126 0.80 -13.32 24.56
C SER A 126 -0.49 -13.93 25.12
N ASP A 127 -1.64 -13.60 24.54
CA ASP A 127 -2.95 -14.10 24.93
C ASP A 127 -3.42 -15.27 24.04
N CYS A 128 -2.51 -15.85 23.25
CA CYS A 128 -2.77 -16.97 22.36
C CYS A 128 -3.88 -16.73 21.35
N ARG A 129 -3.83 -15.54 20.75
CA ARG A 129 -4.59 -15.17 19.55
C ARG A 129 -3.66 -15.04 18.37
N VAL A 130 -4.18 -15.42 17.21
CA VAL A 130 -3.47 -15.17 15.96
C VAL A 130 -3.45 -13.67 15.72
N ASP A 131 -2.26 -13.11 15.60
CA ASP A 131 -2.03 -11.76 15.15
C ASP A 131 -1.85 -11.74 13.63
N PHE A 132 -2.84 -11.19 12.94
CA PHE A 132 -2.85 -11.01 11.48
C PHE A 132 -2.16 -9.71 11.04
N SER A 133 -1.64 -8.88 11.95
CA SER A 133 -1.00 -7.60 11.60
C SER A 133 0.23 -7.72 10.70
N ARG A 134 0.79 -8.93 10.62
CA ARG A 134 1.94 -9.29 9.77
C ARG A 134 1.55 -10.16 8.57
N CYS A 135 0.27 -10.44 8.40
CA CYS A 135 -0.21 -11.02 7.15
C CYS A 135 -0.21 -9.94 6.07
N ASP A 136 0.06 -10.37 4.84
CA ASP A 136 -0.17 -9.51 3.69
C ASP A 136 -1.70 -9.39 3.52
N LEU A 137 -2.18 -8.16 3.42
CA LEU A 137 -3.59 -7.88 3.16
C LEU A 137 -3.93 -8.14 1.69
N CYS A 138 -2.91 -8.06 0.82
CA CYS A 138 -3.09 -8.17 -0.61
C CYS A 138 -3.65 -9.52 -1.04
N GLY A 139 -4.79 -9.52 -1.74
CA GLY A 139 -5.44 -10.73 -2.22
C GLY A 139 -6.41 -11.32 -1.20
N ASN A 140 -6.81 -10.57 -0.17
CA ASN A 140 -7.84 -11.00 0.78
C ASN A 140 -9.26 -10.80 0.24
N GLY A 141 -9.41 -10.21 -0.95
CA GLY A 141 -10.70 -9.98 -1.61
C GLY A 141 -11.38 -8.66 -1.22
N VAL A 142 -10.67 -7.78 -0.52
CA VAL A 142 -11.12 -6.45 -0.08
C VAL A 142 -10.03 -5.45 -0.46
N LEU A 143 -10.40 -4.26 -0.91
CA LEU A 143 -9.43 -3.19 -1.16
C LEU A 143 -9.09 -2.49 0.16
N ASP A 144 -7.90 -2.74 0.70
CA ASP A 144 -7.44 -2.18 1.97
C ASP A 144 -6.65 -0.86 1.83
N GLU A 145 -6.43 -0.18 2.97
CA GLU A 145 -5.64 1.07 2.98
C GLU A 145 -4.20 0.81 2.53
N GLY A 146 -3.79 1.48 1.45
CA GLY A 146 -2.45 1.36 0.87
C GLY A 146 -2.37 0.45 -0.35
N GLU A 147 -3.44 -0.28 -0.68
CA GLU A 147 -3.55 -1.08 -1.89
C GLU A 147 -4.07 -0.23 -3.06
N GLU A 148 -3.55 -0.45 -4.27
CA GLU A 148 -4.09 0.17 -5.49
C GLU A 148 -5.24 -0.66 -6.07
N CYS A 149 -5.19 -1.98 -5.87
CA CYS A 149 -6.15 -2.99 -6.30
C CYS A 149 -6.00 -4.24 -5.41
N ASP A 150 -6.96 -5.16 -5.45
CA ASP A 150 -6.83 -6.50 -4.87
C ASP A 150 -7.16 -7.56 -5.94
N PRO A 151 -6.31 -8.57 -6.17
CA PRO A 151 -6.47 -9.55 -7.25
C PRO A 151 -7.67 -10.50 -7.05
N ASN A 152 -8.15 -10.64 -5.82
CA ASN A 152 -9.28 -11.48 -5.45
C ASN A 152 -10.55 -10.66 -5.12
N ALA A 153 -10.48 -9.33 -5.15
CA ALA A 153 -11.62 -8.46 -4.88
C ALA A 153 -12.62 -8.53 -6.03
N ASP A 154 -13.74 -9.22 -5.80
CA ASP A 154 -14.88 -9.24 -6.71
C ASP A 154 -15.73 -7.98 -6.48
N VAL A 155 -15.26 -6.84 -6.97
CA VAL A 155 -16.06 -5.60 -7.00
C VAL A 155 -17.04 -5.71 -8.19
N GLY A 156 -18.08 -6.53 -8.04
CA GLY A 156 -19.18 -6.62 -9.01
C GLY A 156 -18.82 -7.21 -10.38
N GLY A 157 -17.91 -8.18 -10.43
CA GLY A 157 -17.55 -8.94 -11.64
C GLY A 157 -16.51 -8.29 -12.54
N ILE A 158 -15.89 -7.18 -12.10
CA ILE A 158 -14.79 -6.52 -12.81
C ILE A 158 -13.67 -6.33 -11.78
N VAL A 159 -12.54 -7.03 -11.95
CA VAL A 159 -11.26 -6.60 -11.38
C VAL A 159 -11.07 -5.18 -11.89
N SER A 160 -11.33 -4.18 -11.04
CA SER A 160 -11.82 -2.87 -11.48
C SER A 160 -10.81 -2.17 -12.37
N SER A 161 -10.90 -2.40 -13.68
CA SER A 161 -9.95 -1.87 -14.64
C SER A 161 -9.87 -0.36 -14.46
N ARG A 162 -8.67 0.14 -14.18
CA ARG A 162 -8.45 1.55 -13.87
C ARG A 162 -7.86 2.23 -15.09
N THR A 163 -8.40 3.39 -15.46
CA THR A 163 -7.78 4.23 -16.48
C THR A 163 -6.45 4.76 -15.93
N CYS A 164 -5.39 4.69 -16.72
CA CYS A 164 -4.07 5.10 -16.28
C CYS A 164 -3.95 6.63 -16.11
N ALA A 165 -4.78 7.38 -16.85
CA ALA A 165 -4.90 8.83 -16.76
C ALA A 165 -6.26 9.25 -16.17
N GLY A 166 -6.41 10.55 -15.88
CA GLY A 166 -7.67 11.17 -15.46
C GLY A 166 -7.61 11.80 -14.07
N ALA A 167 -8.75 11.76 -13.37
CA ALA A 167 -8.91 12.42 -12.06
C ALA A 167 -8.14 11.74 -10.92
N ASP A 168 -7.90 10.44 -11.03
CA ASP A 168 -7.06 9.66 -10.12
C ASP A 168 -6.07 8.84 -10.97
N PRO A 169 -5.02 9.47 -11.51
CA PRO A 169 -4.12 8.82 -12.44
C PRO A 169 -3.24 7.80 -11.72
N LEU A 170 -2.91 6.71 -12.40
CA LEU A 170 -1.88 5.80 -11.90
C LEU A 170 -0.53 6.50 -11.93
N GLN A 171 0.23 6.33 -10.85
CA GLN A 171 1.56 6.92 -10.77
C GLN A 171 2.46 6.29 -11.84
N SER A 172 2.97 7.14 -12.73
CA SER A 172 3.97 6.76 -13.71
C SER A 172 5.30 6.43 -13.03
N PRO A 173 6.04 5.42 -13.55
CA PRO A 173 7.42 5.18 -13.14
C PRO A 173 8.39 6.26 -13.65
N TYR A 174 7.92 7.36 -14.22
CA TYR A 174 8.74 8.51 -14.59
C TYR A 174 8.15 9.75 -13.89
N LEU A 175 8.96 10.39 -13.05
CA LEU A 175 8.50 11.46 -12.15
C LEU A 175 7.88 12.65 -12.90
N ASP A 176 8.42 12.98 -14.07
CA ASP A 176 8.03 14.14 -14.86
C ASP A 176 7.22 13.79 -16.11
N LEU A 177 6.74 12.55 -16.22
CA LEU A 177 5.96 12.09 -17.38
C LEU A 177 4.77 11.22 -16.91
N PRO A 178 3.60 11.81 -16.64
CA PRO A 178 2.40 11.07 -16.26
C PRO A 178 1.81 10.29 -17.45
N PHE A 179 1.13 9.18 -17.19
CA PHE A 179 0.36 8.50 -18.25
C PHE A 179 -0.74 9.42 -18.78
N ALA A 180 -0.96 9.39 -20.09
CA ALA A 180 -1.98 10.18 -20.76
C ALA A 180 -3.19 9.34 -21.18
N SER A 181 -2.98 8.04 -21.36
CA SER A 181 -4.04 7.11 -21.74
C SER A 181 -3.72 5.67 -21.31
N GLY A 182 -4.58 4.73 -21.70
CA GLY A 182 -4.46 3.32 -21.38
C GLY A 182 -5.30 2.87 -20.18
N VAL A 183 -5.36 1.56 -20.01
CA VAL A 183 -6.16 0.90 -18.97
C VAL A 183 -5.32 -0.20 -18.34
N ALA A 184 -5.22 -0.15 -17.01
CA ALA A 184 -4.65 -1.23 -16.23
C ALA A 184 -5.77 -2.12 -15.70
N ALA A 185 -5.84 -3.35 -16.21
CA ALA A 185 -6.89 -4.31 -15.86
C ALA A 185 -6.38 -5.50 -15.04
N ILE A 186 -5.06 -5.62 -14.86
CA ILE A 186 -4.43 -6.72 -14.14
C ILE A 186 -3.95 -6.17 -12.81
N CYS A 187 -4.42 -6.77 -11.71
CA CYS A 187 -3.85 -6.55 -10.39
C CYS A 187 -2.76 -7.60 -10.15
N LEU A 188 -1.58 -7.16 -9.71
CA LEU A 188 -0.45 -8.02 -9.39
C LEU A 188 -0.55 -8.53 -7.94
N ASP A 189 0.26 -9.53 -7.60
CA ASP A 189 0.31 -10.14 -6.25
C ASP A 189 0.86 -9.18 -5.17
N ASP A 190 1.34 -7.99 -5.55
CA ASP A 190 1.74 -6.91 -4.64
C ASP A 190 0.68 -5.79 -4.53
N CYS A 191 -0.54 -6.04 -5.00
CA CYS A 191 -1.70 -5.14 -4.95
C CYS A 191 -1.46 -3.80 -5.62
N ARG A 192 -0.66 -3.85 -6.69
CA ARG A 192 -0.47 -2.77 -7.63
C ARG A 192 -1.02 -3.18 -8.99
N TYR A 193 -1.55 -2.19 -9.70
CA TYR A 193 -1.94 -2.40 -11.08
C TYR A 193 -0.71 -2.65 -11.96
N ASP A 194 -0.81 -3.63 -12.84
CA ASP A 194 0.11 -3.79 -13.95
C ASP A 194 -0.05 -2.61 -14.91
N ARG A 195 1.04 -1.86 -15.09
CA ARG A 195 1.06 -0.63 -15.89
C ARG A 195 1.42 -0.88 -17.35
N SER A 196 1.55 -2.13 -17.81
CA SER A 196 1.91 -2.41 -19.20
C SER A 196 0.83 -1.99 -20.20
N GLY A 197 -0.43 -1.88 -19.76
CA GLY A 197 -1.53 -1.33 -20.53
C GLY A 197 -1.65 0.19 -20.49
N CYS A 198 -0.76 0.88 -19.78
CA CYS A 198 -0.73 2.34 -19.69
C CYS A 198 0.17 2.95 -20.77
N SER A 199 -0.23 4.11 -21.29
CA SER A 199 0.46 4.79 -22.38
C SER A 199 0.60 6.29 -22.10
N TYR A 200 1.61 6.91 -22.72
CA TYR A 200 1.85 8.35 -22.71
C TYR A 200 1.15 9.06 -23.89
N CYS A 201 0.57 8.27 -24.79
CA CYS A 201 -0.19 8.67 -25.96
C CYS A 201 -1.39 9.56 -25.61
N GLY A 202 -1.46 10.73 -26.24
CA GLY A 202 -2.55 11.70 -26.07
C GLY A 202 -2.20 12.87 -25.14
N ASN A 203 -0.93 13.09 -24.85
CA ASN A 203 -0.46 14.23 -24.05
C ASN A 203 -0.12 15.48 -24.90
N GLY A 204 -0.22 15.38 -26.23
CA GLY A 204 0.04 16.49 -27.16
C GLY A 204 1.53 16.75 -27.41
N ALA A 205 2.40 15.88 -26.92
CA ALA A 205 3.80 15.82 -27.27
C ALA A 205 4.10 14.39 -27.65
N ALA A 206 4.99 14.23 -28.61
CA ALA A 206 5.47 12.92 -28.93
C ALA A 206 6.85 12.81 -28.28
N GLU A 207 7.14 11.74 -27.53
CA GLU A 207 8.36 11.60 -26.71
C GLU A 207 9.50 10.86 -27.42
N ASP A 208 10.70 11.46 -27.39
CA ASP A 208 11.90 10.75 -27.83
C ASP A 208 12.22 9.68 -26.79
N SER A 209 13.01 8.67 -27.15
CA SER A 209 13.48 7.61 -26.23
C SER A 209 14.36 8.13 -25.06
N LYS A 210 14.22 9.38 -24.66
CA LYS A 210 15.00 10.08 -23.65
C LYS A 210 14.12 10.82 -22.67
N GLN A 211 14.16 10.33 -21.44
CA GLN A 211 14.03 11.00 -20.15
C GLN A 211 14.10 9.97 -19.00
N THR A 212 15.33 9.47 -18.83
CA THR A 212 15.98 9.24 -17.54
C THR A 212 15.10 9.10 -16.28
N ALA A 213 14.99 7.84 -15.84
CA ALA A 213 15.14 7.31 -14.48
C ALA A 213 14.34 7.90 -13.30
N LEU A 214 13.58 7.02 -12.64
CA LEU A 214 13.40 7.08 -11.18
C LEU A 214 14.72 6.76 -10.48
N SER A 215 15.24 7.76 -9.76
CA SER A 215 16.42 7.71 -8.89
C SER A 215 17.80 7.84 -9.58
N PRO A 216 18.81 8.42 -8.88
CA PRO A 216 20.15 8.64 -9.41
C PRO A 216 20.97 7.37 -9.71
N LEU A 217 20.41 6.16 -9.51
CA LEU A 217 21.16 4.89 -9.57
C LEU A 217 20.64 3.85 -10.57
N GLN A 218 19.51 4.07 -11.26
CA GLN A 218 18.98 3.09 -12.22
C GLN A 218 18.59 3.74 -13.56
N VAL A 219 19.41 3.53 -14.58
CA VAL A 219 19.08 3.86 -15.97
C VAL A 219 18.37 2.65 -16.57
N ILE A 220 17.06 2.75 -16.77
CA ILE A 220 16.33 1.84 -17.67
C ILE A 220 16.00 2.64 -18.92
N THR A 221 16.32 2.08 -20.09
CA THR A 221 15.88 2.62 -21.39
C THR A 221 14.37 2.69 -21.40
N MET A 222 13.87 3.88 -21.74
CA MET A 222 12.47 4.25 -21.60
C MET A 222 11.54 3.52 -22.55
N THR A 223 10.26 3.52 -22.19
CA THR A 223 9.08 3.41 -23.07
C THR A 223 9.42 3.60 -24.56
N ALA A 224 8.92 2.68 -25.39
CA ALA A 224 9.13 2.76 -26.83
C ALA A 224 8.76 4.17 -27.33
N PRO A 225 9.59 4.81 -28.17
CA PRO A 225 9.28 6.12 -28.68
C PRO A 225 7.91 6.08 -29.35
N GLU A 226 7.09 7.07 -29.06
CA GLU A 226 5.84 7.27 -29.77
C GLU A 226 6.20 7.71 -31.21
N ALA A 227 5.41 7.28 -32.19
CA ALA A 227 5.49 7.69 -33.58
C ALA A 227 4.52 8.85 -33.87
N CYS A 228 3.53 9.06 -33.02
CA CYS A 228 2.55 10.14 -33.10
C CYS A 228 1.89 10.36 -31.74
N ASP A 229 1.20 11.48 -31.55
CA ASP A 229 0.31 11.79 -30.43
C ASP A 229 -0.89 12.58 -30.98
N GLY A 230 -2.04 11.92 -31.13
CA GLY A 230 -3.20 12.53 -31.79
C GLY A 230 -2.89 12.95 -33.23
N GLU A 231 -2.93 14.26 -33.50
CA GLU A 231 -2.54 14.84 -34.80
C GLU A 231 -1.05 15.17 -34.91
N TYR A 232 -0.31 15.15 -33.80
CA TYR A 232 1.13 15.41 -33.80
C TYR A 232 1.86 14.15 -34.25
N VAL A 233 2.31 14.14 -35.50
CA VAL A 233 3.06 13.01 -36.03
C VAL A 233 4.56 13.27 -35.90
N ARG A 234 5.32 12.31 -35.37
CA ARG A 234 6.79 12.36 -35.38
C ARG A 234 7.32 11.83 -36.69
N ASP A 235 8.26 12.56 -37.27
CA ASP A 235 8.99 12.25 -38.51
C ASP A 235 9.64 10.85 -38.60
N ALA A 236 9.57 10.00 -37.57
CA ALA A 236 10.34 8.77 -37.39
C ALA A 236 9.88 7.57 -38.24
N ALA A 237 9.42 7.82 -39.46
CA ALA A 237 10.14 7.41 -40.67
C ALA A 237 9.76 8.23 -41.93
N LEU A 238 8.56 8.79 -42.11
CA LEU A 238 7.30 8.38 -41.50
C LEU A 238 6.94 6.94 -41.93
N VAL A 239 6.85 6.08 -40.91
CA VAL A 239 6.97 4.61 -40.77
C VAL A 239 6.38 3.75 -41.89
N GLY A 240 6.98 3.78 -43.09
CA GLY A 240 6.64 2.88 -44.19
C GLY A 240 6.08 3.60 -45.41
N ASP A 241 4.85 3.27 -45.79
CA ASP A 241 4.20 3.74 -47.03
C ASP A 241 3.95 5.26 -47.06
N PHE A 242 3.98 5.94 -45.90
CA PHE A 242 3.79 7.39 -45.78
C PHE A 242 5.05 8.22 -46.03
N ALA A 243 6.23 7.61 -46.09
CA ALA A 243 7.48 8.35 -46.35
C ALA A 243 7.44 9.12 -47.68
N ALA A 244 6.70 8.60 -48.67
CA ALA A 244 6.50 9.24 -49.97
C ALA A 244 5.73 10.57 -49.90
N CYS A 245 4.95 10.80 -48.84
CA CYS A 245 4.24 12.07 -48.63
C CYS A 245 5.17 13.21 -48.25
N PHE A 246 6.41 12.90 -47.84
CA PHE A 246 7.34 13.91 -47.32
C PHE A 246 8.52 14.17 -48.26
N THR A 247 8.75 13.32 -49.27
CA THR A 247 9.85 13.44 -50.22
C THR A 247 9.39 14.01 -51.56
N ASP A 248 9.74 15.26 -51.84
CA ASP A 248 9.76 15.80 -53.21
C ASP A 248 11.24 15.99 -53.63
N PRO A 249 11.73 15.32 -54.68
CA PRO A 249 13.12 15.44 -55.13
C PRO A 249 13.45 16.79 -55.81
N ASP A 250 12.46 17.63 -56.14
CA ASP A 250 12.65 18.89 -56.88
C ASP A 250 12.50 20.17 -56.02
N LEU A 251 12.22 20.05 -54.72
CA LEU A 251 12.04 21.18 -53.80
C LEU A 251 12.90 21.01 -52.54
N ASP A 252 13.62 22.06 -52.15
CA ASP A 252 14.54 22.15 -50.99
C ASP A 252 13.90 21.72 -49.64
N GLY A 253 13.68 20.42 -49.44
CA GLY A 253 13.32 19.80 -48.17
C GLY A 253 11.97 20.18 -47.56
N LYS A 254 11.01 20.72 -48.34
CA LYS A 254 9.67 21.06 -47.85
C LYS A 254 8.60 20.60 -48.85
N SER A 255 8.14 19.37 -48.69
CA SER A 255 6.85 18.94 -49.24
C SER A 255 5.72 19.72 -48.54
N ASN A 256 4.79 20.27 -49.32
CA ASN A 256 3.53 20.88 -48.84
C ASN A 256 2.49 19.83 -48.40
N THR A 257 2.85 18.55 -48.52
CA THR A 257 2.01 17.40 -48.17
C THR A 257 2.48 16.75 -46.88
N THR A 258 1.54 16.11 -46.17
CA THR A 258 1.74 15.32 -44.96
C THR A 258 0.99 13.99 -45.05
N ALA A 259 1.28 13.07 -44.14
CA ALA A 259 0.57 11.81 -44.01
C ALA A 259 -0.90 12.04 -43.66
N ASN A 260 -1.79 11.41 -44.41
CA ASN A 260 -3.20 11.33 -44.09
C ASN A 260 -3.47 10.08 -43.25
N ALA A 261 -3.07 10.14 -41.99
CA ALA A 261 -3.09 9.02 -41.07
C ALA A 261 -3.73 9.38 -39.74
N GLU A 262 -4.14 8.36 -39.00
CA GLU A 262 -4.52 8.41 -37.60
C GLU A 262 -3.48 7.69 -36.77
N CYS A 263 -3.32 8.14 -35.53
CA CYS A 263 -2.45 7.48 -34.58
C CYS A 263 -3.14 6.22 -34.03
N ALA A 264 -2.44 5.08 -34.03
CA ALA A 264 -2.98 3.86 -33.41
C ALA A 264 -3.17 4.07 -31.89
N PRO A 265 -4.05 3.30 -31.21
CA PRO A 265 -4.35 3.47 -29.77
C PRO A 265 -3.18 3.35 -28.78
N GLY A 266 -1.99 2.98 -29.25
CA GLY A 266 -0.75 2.96 -28.46
C GLY A 266 0.35 3.89 -28.98
N CYS A 267 0.03 4.78 -29.91
CA CYS A 267 0.93 5.77 -30.48
C CYS A 267 2.25 5.26 -31.12
N HIS A 268 2.42 3.95 -31.30
CA HIS A 268 3.64 3.37 -31.88
C HIS A 268 3.61 3.23 -33.42
N GLU A 269 2.44 3.41 -34.04
CA GLU A 269 2.25 3.24 -35.48
C GLU A 269 1.16 4.20 -36.00
N LEU A 270 1.29 4.57 -37.27
CA LEU A 270 0.31 5.35 -38.02
C LEU A 270 -0.54 4.44 -38.90
N VAL A 271 -1.86 4.58 -38.82
CA VAL A 271 -2.81 3.86 -39.67
C VAL A 271 -3.42 4.80 -40.72
N PRO A 272 -3.51 4.41 -42.00
CA PRO A 272 -4.19 5.22 -43.02
C PRO A 272 -5.66 5.42 -42.70
N ARG A 273 -6.17 6.61 -42.97
CA ARG A 273 -7.61 6.89 -42.89
C ARG A 273 -8.35 6.10 -43.96
N VAL A 274 -9.50 5.55 -43.59
CA VAL A 274 -10.34 4.73 -44.48
C VAL A 274 -10.84 5.60 -45.64
N ASP A 275 -10.79 5.06 -46.86
CA ASP A 275 -11.25 5.72 -48.09
C ASP A 275 -10.57 7.07 -48.43
N ALA A 276 -9.37 7.31 -47.88
CA ALA A 276 -8.63 8.54 -48.11
C ALA A 276 -7.24 8.26 -48.76
N PRO A 277 -6.68 9.20 -49.55
CA PRO A 277 -5.34 9.04 -50.11
C PRO A 277 -4.30 9.05 -48.99
N LEU A 278 -3.16 8.39 -49.20
CA LEU A 278 -2.05 8.34 -48.23
C LEU A 278 -1.51 9.73 -47.83
N CYS A 279 -1.59 10.72 -48.72
CA CYS A 279 -1.05 12.06 -48.52
C CYS A 279 -2.11 13.15 -48.73
N CYS A 280 -2.03 14.23 -47.95
CA CYS A 280 -2.90 15.41 -48.05
C CYS A 280 -2.12 16.70 -47.76
N LEU A 281 -2.70 17.86 -48.04
CA LEU A 281 -2.05 19.17 -47.82
C LEU A 281 -2.08 19.57 -46.33
N LYS A 282 -0.95 20.09 -45.84
CA LYS A 282 -0.79 20.56 -44.45
C LYS A 282 -1.65 21.80 -44.15
N THR A 283 -2.02 21.99 -42.89
CA THR A 283 -2.60 23.24 -42.39
C THR A 283 -1.70 24.43 -42.74
N GLY A 284 -2.30 25.51 -43.26
CA GLY A 284 -1.61 26.74 -43.69
C GLY A 284 -1.08 26.72 -45.14
N GLU A 285 -1.15 25.59 -45.85
CA GLU A 285 -0.82 25.51 -47.27
C GLU A 285 -1.93 26.10 -48.15
N ASP A 286 -1.60 26.48 -49.39
CA ASP A 286 -2.59 27.03 -50.33
C ASP A 286 -3.72 26.03 -50.62
N CYS A 287 -4.95 26.50 -50.49
CA CYS A 287 -6.13 25.68 -50.75
C CYS A 287 -6.12 25.20 -52.22
N PRO A 288 -6.36 23.90 -52.47
CA PRO A 288 -6.35 23.35 -53.82
C PRO A 288 -7.51 23.89 -54.66
N ALA A 289 -7.26 24.13 -55.96
CA ALA A 289 -8.29 24.52 -56.90
C ALA A 289 -9.34 23.40 -57.09
N GLU A 290 -10.57 23.77 -57.48
CA GLU A 290 -11.63 22.78 -57.75
C GLU A 290 -11.15 21.72 -58.77
N GLY A 291 -11.22 20.45 -58.36
CA GLY A 291 -10.81 19.31 -59.20
C GLY A 291 -9.34 18.91 -59.12
N ALA A 292 -8.53 19.52 -58.24
CA ALA A 292 -7.17 19.08 -57.97
C ALA A 292 -7.13 17.68 -57.31
N ALA A 293 -6.03 16.96 -57.55
CA ALA A 293 -5.84 15.60 -57.02
C ALA A 293 -5.51 15.57 -55.52
N ALA A 294 -4.93 16.64 -54.97
CA ALA A 294 -4.64 16.79 -53.55
C ALA A 294 -5.72 17.63 -52.86
N ARG A 295 -6.10 17.25 -51.63
CA ARG A 295 -7.06 17.94 -50.76
C ARG A 295 -6.42 18.25 -49.40
N CYS A 296 -6.98 19.21 -48.66
CA CYS A 296 -6.54 19.52 -47.31
C CYS A 296 -6.78 18.32 -46.38
N CYS A 297 -5.90 18.07 -45.42
CA CYS A 297 -6.07 16.93 -44.51
C CYS A 297 -7.36 17.02 -43.70
N HIS A 298 -7.75 18.24 -43.27
CA HIS A 298 -8.96 18.47 -42.49
C HIS A 298 -10.25 18.03 -43.19
N GLU A 299 -10.28 18.07 -44.53
CA GLU A 299 -11.42 17.61 -45.33
C GLU A 299 -11.69 16.11 -45.20
N TYR A 300 -10.65 15.33 -44.94
CA TYR A 300 -10.79 13.89 -44.70
C TYR A 300 -11.10 13.56 -43.24
N THR A 301 -10.74 14.43 -42.30
CA THR A 301 -11.01 14.23 -40.88
C THR A 301 -12.43 14.61 -40.49
N ASP A 302 -13.01 15.61 -41.13
CA ASP A 302 -14.37 16.08 -40.89
C ASP A 302 -15.05 16.44 -42.22
N PRO A 303 -15.53 15.45 -43.00
CA PRO A 303 -16.08 15.67 -44.35
C PRO A 303 -17.41 16.43 -44.36
N GLU A 304 -18.05 16.64 -43.18
CA GLU A 304 -19.29 17.40 -43.05
C GLU A 304 -19.04 18.87 -42.66
N ALA A 305 -17.80 19.24 -42.28
CA ALA A 305 -17.44 20.63 -42.00
C ALA A 305 -17.45 21.47 -43.28
N GLU A 306 -18.18 22.58 -43.32
CA GLU A 306 -18.27 23.42 -44.54
C GLU A 306 -16.98 24.21 -44.84
N GLN A 307 -15.98 24.20 -43.94
CA GLN A 307 -14.82 25.10 -43.97
C GLN A 307 -13.51 24.32 -43.87
N HIS A 308 -13.10 23.60 -44.92
CA HIS A 308 -11.76 22.99 -44.98
C HIS A 308 -10.68 23.94 -45.48
N CYS A 309 -11.12 25.04 -46.12
CA CYS A 309 -10.28 26.15 -46.50
C CYS A 309 -10.82 27.43 -45.86
N SER A 310 -9.97 28.16 -45.14
CA SER A 310 -10.29 29.43 -44.51
C SER A 310 -9.45 30.55 -45.10
N ASP A 311 -9.95 31.78 -44.97
CA ASP A 311 -9.13 32.96 -45.25
C ASP A 311 -8.19 33.19 -44.06
N PRO A 312 -6.85 33.20 -44.26
CA PRO A 312 -5.89 33.39 -43.18
C PRO A 312 -6.01 34.74 -42.46
N PHE A 313 -6.81 35.70 -42.97
CA PHE A 313 -6.93 37.05 -42.44
C PHE A 313 -8.32 37.45 -41.94
N LEU A 314 -9.32 36.56 -41.94
CA LEU A 314 -10.66 36.90 -41.43
C LEU A 314 -10.93 36.27 -40.05
N PRO A 315 -11.12 37.07 -38.97
CA PRO A 315 -11.80 36.56 -37.80
C PRO A 315 -13.25 36.18 -38.16
N PRO A 316 -13.88 35.24 -37.43
CA PRO A 316 -15.23 34.80 -37.75
C PRO A 316 -16.22 35.96 -37.66
N GLY A 317 -16.72 36.44 -38.81
CA GLY A 317 -17.86 37.37 -38.88
C GLY A 317 -17.81 38.57 -39.83
N ASP A 318 -16.77 38.80 -40.64
CA ASP A 318 -16.70 39.97 -41.53
C ASP A 318 -16.51 39.61 -43.02
N ASP A 319 -17.38 40.17 -43.89
CA ASP A 319 -17.48 39.91 -45.34
C ASP A 319 -16.57 40.83 -46.18
N ALA A 320 -15.25 40.84 -45.97
CA ALA A 320 -14.33 41.62 -46.83
C ALA A 320 -13.21 40.73 -47.42
N PRO A 321 -13.07 40.63 -48.76
CA PRO A 321 -12.02 39.80 -49.37
C PRO A 321 -10.67 40.53 -49.36
N PRO A 322 -9.56 39.87 -48.96
CA PRO A 322 -8.22 40.42 -49.13
C PRO A 322 -7.73 40.32 -50.58
N GLU A 323 -7.04 41.35 -51.08
CA GLU A 323 -6.65 41.49 -52.48
C GLU A 323 -5.42 40.68 -52.95
N ASP A 324 -4.83 39.79 -52.14
CA ASP A 324 -3.77 38.88 -52.67
C ASP A 324 -3.49 37.64 -51.81
N GLY A 325 -4.45 37.22 -50.96
CA GLY A 325 -4.30 36.06 -50.07
C GLY A 325 -5.28 34.97 -50.43
N GLY A 326 -4.87 33.96 -51.19
CA GLY A 326 -5.70 32.78 -51.41
C GLY A 326 -6.08 32.08 -50.10
N SER A 327 -7.23 31.40 -50.08
CA SER A 327 -7.65 30.58 -48.94
C SER A 327 -6.59 29.52 -48.61
N LYS A 328 -6.43 29.19 -47.33
CA LYS A 328 -5.46 28.21 -46.81
C LYS A 328 -6.17 27.00 -46.23
N CYS A 329 -5.50 25.85 -46.26
CA CYS A 329 -5.98 24.67 -45.54
C CYS A 329 -6.06 24.93 -44.03
N ASN A 330 -7.18 24.53 -43.42
CA ASN A 330 -7.36 24.54 -41.97
C ASN A 330 -6.53 23.48 -41.25
#